data_AF-A0A925F9T0-F1
#
_entry.id   AF-A0A925F9T0-F1
#
_cell.length_a   1.000
_cell.length_b   1.000
_cell.length_c   1.000
_cell.angle_alpha   90.00
_cell.angle_beta   90.00
_cell.angle_gamma   90.00
#
_symmetry.space_group_name_H-M   'P 1'
#
loop_
_entity.id
_entity.type
_entity.pdbx_description
1 polymer ?
#
loop_
_entity_poly.entity_id
_entity_poly.type
_entity_poly.pdbx_seq_one_letter_code
_entity_poly.pdbx_strand_id
1 'polypeptide(L)'
;MHAAWNFLLKRAGGSQVALAQSKLVEAVLFAPLFVYFAARTLPPAGVVVLLVGVASTGVLANYMSLAAAYRHGDLSFVYPIARGAALAMLPAFGWIFLGERLTVTSALAIVVIVAGIVVLQLPALTRDGLR
;
A
#
# COMPACT_ATOMS: atom_id res chain seq x y z
N MET A 1 8.07 7.14 -10.76
CA MET A 1 8.34 7.65 -9.39
C MET A 1 8.55 6.56 -8.34
N HIS A 2 7.77 5.46 -8.30
CA HIS A 2 7.96 4.35 -7.33
C HIS A 2 9.35 3.68 -7.36
N ALA A 3 9.91 3.49 -8.56
CA ALA A 3 11.23 2.87 -8.71
C ALA A 3 12.38 3.72 -8.14
N ALA A 4 12.32 5.04 -8.34
CA ALA A 4 13.30 5.99 -7.79
C ALA A 4 13.24 6.03 -6.25
N TRP A 5 12.03 6.01 -5.70
CA TRP A 5 11.80 5.89 -4.27
C TRP A 5 12.37 4.60 -3.67
N ASN A 6 12.05 3.46 -4.29
CA ASN A 6 12.56 2.15 -3.85
C ASN A 6 14.09 2.10 -3.94
N PHE A 7 14.69 2.72 -4.96
CA PHE A 7 16.13 2.84 -5.10
C PHE A 7 16.76 3.69 -3.97
N LEU A 8 16.19 4.86 -3.66
CA LEU A 8 16.67 5.73 -2.58
C LEU A 8 16.54 5.06 -1.20
N LEU A 9 15.44 4.35 -0.95
CA LEU A 9 15.26 3.56 0.29
C LEU A 9 16.26 2.42 0.43
N LYS A 10 16.53 1.71 -0.67
CA LYS A 10 17.52 0.63 -0.69
C LYS A 10 18.94 1.18 -0.46
N ARG A 11 19.24 2.37 -1.02
CA ARG A 11 20.50 3.09 -0.76
C ARG A 11 20.63 3.57 0.68
N ALA A 12 19.53 3.90 1.34
CA ALA A 12 19.48 4.26 2.75
C ALA A 12 19.49 3.05 3.72
N GLY A 13 19.73 1.84 3.22
CA GLY A 13 19.87 0.62 4.03
C GLY A 13 18.55 0.07 4.58
N GLY A 14 17.40 0.44 4.02
CA GLY A 14 16.10 -0.03 4.52
C GLY A 14 15.76 0.47 5.93
N SER A 15 16.41 1.55 6.38
CA SER A 15 16.20 2.11 7.71
C SER A 15 14.76 2.60 7.91
N GLN A 16 14.15 2.21 9.02
CA GLN A 16 12.85 2.72 9.47
C GLN A 16 12.86 4.25 9.60
N VAL A 17 14.03 4.83 9.89
CA VAL A 17 14.23 6.29 9.95
C VAL A 17 14.09 6.92 8.57
N ALA A 18 14.64 6.31 7.52
CA ALA A 18 14.50 6.80 6.16
C ALA A 18 13.03 6.77 5.71
N LEU A 19 12.29 5.72 6.07
CA LEU A 19 10.84 5.65 5.84
C LEU A 19 10.09 6.75 6.61
N ALA A 20 10.39 6.94 7.91
CA ALA A 20 9.74 7.97 8.72
C ALA A 20 10.00 9.39 8.19
N GLN A 21 11.26 9.71 7.85
CA GLN A 21 11.64 10.99 7.24
C GLN A 21 10.87 11.25 5.95
N SER A 22 10.72 10.20 5.15
CA SER A 22 10.05 10.29 3.88
C SER A 22 8.55 10.58 4.00
N LYS A 23 7.90 10.04 5.04
CA LYS A 23 6.52 10.38 5.42
C LYS A 23 6.38 11.79 5.98
N LEU A 24 7.39 12.25 6.70
CA LEU A 24 7.44 13.62 7.22
C LEU A 24 7.56 14.64 6.08
N VAL A 25 8.38 14.34 5.07
CA VAL A 25 8.48 15.15 3.84
C VAL A 25 7.15 15.17 3.08
N GLU A 26 6.49 14.02 2.90
CA GLU A 26 5.14 13.97 2.29
C GLU A 26 4.15 14.86 3.06
N ALA A 27 4.12 14.74 4.39
CA ALA A 27 3.21 15.54 5.23
C ALA A 27 3.47 17.04 5.09
N VAL A 28 4.73 17.48 5.13
CA VAL A 28 5.11 18.89 4.97
C VAL A 28 4.77 19.40 3.57
N LEU A 29 5.02 18.59 2.54
CA LEU A 29 4.78 18.98 1.15
C LEU A 29 3.28 19.12 0.86
N PHE A 30 2.44 18.24 1.42
CA PHE A 30 0.99 18.27 1.23
C PHE A 30 0.25 19.17 2.23
N ALA A 31 0.88 19.60 3.33
CA ALA A 31 0.26 20.47 4.33
C ALA A 31 -0.28 21.79 3.77
N PRO A 32 0.44 22.56 2.91
CA PRO A 32 -0.09 23.79 2.33
C PRO A 32 -1.32 23.53 1.45
N LEU A 33 -1.31 22.43 0.71
CA LEU A 33 -2.42 22.04 -0.15
C LEU A 33 -3.65 21.65 0.69
N PHE A 34 -3.43 20.91 1.78
CA PHE A 34 -4.46 20.60 2.76
C PHE A 34 -5.06 21.88 3.34
N VAL A 35 -4.25 22.82 3.83
CA VAL A 35 -4.73 24.11 4.38
C VAL A 35 -5.50 24.91 3.34
N TYR A 36 -5.03 24.95 2.09
CA TYR A 36 -5.69 25.66 1.00
C TYR A 36 -7.09 25.14 0.69
N PHE A 37 -7.27 23.81 0.61
CA PHE A 37 -8.58 23.21 0.40
C PHE A 37 -9.44 23.24 1.67
N ALA A 38 -8.80 23.09 2.83
CA ALA A 38 -9.44 23.15 4.13
C ALA A 38 -10.13 24.50 4.37
N ALA A 39 -9.47 25.60 3.96
CA ALA A 39 -10.02 26.95 4.10
C ALA A 39 -11.25 27.21 3.22
N ARG A 40 -11.56 26.35 2.23
CA ARG A 40 -12.63 26.60 1.25
C ARG A 40 -13.80 25.63 1.36
N THR A 41 -13.53 24.38 1.70
CA THR A 41 -14.54 23.32 1.72
C THR A 41 -14.16 22.28 2.77
N LEU A 42 -14.18 22.69 4.04
CA LEU A 42 -14.01 21.73 5.13
C LEU A 42 -15.33 20.98 5.35
N PRO A 43 -15.35 19.64 5.29
CA PRO A 43 -16.42 18.86 5.88
C PRO A 43 -16.57 19.21 7.36
N PRO A 44 -17.72 18.93 8.00
CA PRO A 44 -17.87 19.10 9.44
C PRO A 44 -16.71 18.45 10.20
N ALA A 45 -16.24 19.10 11.27
CA ALA A 45 -15.03 18.67 11.99
C ALA A 45 -15.08 17.18 12.40
N GLY A 46 -16.26 16.65 12.75
CA GLY A 46 -16.44 15.23 13.05
C GLY A 46 -16.12 14.30 11.87
N VAL A 47 -16.45 14.69 10.63
CA VAL A 47 -16.12 13.93 9.41
C VAL A 47 -14.62 13.95 9.16
N VAL A 48 -13.97 15.10 9.34
CA VAL A 48 -12.51 15.22 9.18
C VAL A 48 -11.78 14.33 10.20
N VAL A 49 -12.19 14.38 11.48
CA VAL A 49 -11.62 13.54 12.54
C VAL A 49 -11.83 12.06 12.23
N LEU A 50 -13.02 11.67 11.77
CA LEU A 50 -13.31 10.29 11.39
C LEU A 50 -12.42 9.82 10.24
N LEU A 51 -12.31 10.61 9.16
CA LEU A 51 -11.49 10.26 8.00
C LEU A 51 -10.01 10.13 8.36
N VAL A 52 -9.48 11.09 9.12
CA VAL A 52 -8.09 11.05 9.60
C VAL A 52 -7.87 9.86 10.52
N GLY A 53 -8.81 9.57 11.43
CA GLY A 53 -8.74 8.43 12.34
C GLY A 53 -8.71 7.09 11.61
N VAL A 54 -9.64 6.88 10.67
CA VAL A 54 -9.72 5.66 9.86
C VAL A 54 -8.46 5.49 9.00
N ALA A 55 -8.04 6.55 8.30
CA ALA A 55 -6.84 6.50 7.47
C ALA A 55 -5.58 6.20 8.29
N SER A 56 -5.39 6.87 9.42
CA SER A 56 -4.21 6.69 10.27
C SER A 56 -4.17 5.29 10.87
N THR A 57 -5.32 4.78 11.33
CA THR A 57 -5.43 3.43 11.89
C THR A 57 -5.17 2.36 10.83
N GLY A 58 -5.72 2.53 9.63
CA GLY A 58 -5.50 1.60 8.51
C GLY A 58 -4.05 1.57 8.07
N VAL A 59 -3.41 2.73 7.96
CA VAL A 59 -1.98 2.84 7.63
C VAL A 59 -1.12 2.19 8.71
N LEU A 60 -1.41 2.46 9.99
CA LEU A 60 -0.68 1.86 11.12
C LEU A 60 -0.84 0.34 11.14
N ALA A 61 -2.07 -0.17 10.99
CA ALA A 61 -2.35 -1.60 10.93
C ALA A 61 -1.59 -2.28 9.77
N ASN A 62 -1.54 -1.64 8.60
CA ASN A 62 -0.76 -2.14 7.46
C ASN A 62 0.75 -2.20 7.78
N TYR A 63 1.32 -1.16 8.39
CA TYR A 63 2.73 -1.16 8.78
C TYR A 63 3.05 -2.20 9.86
N MET A 64 2.16 -2.37 10.84
CA MET A 64 2.32 -3.38 11.90
C MET A 64 2.25 -4.80 11.33
N SER A 65 1.29 -5.07 10.45
CA SER A 65 1.18 -6.35 9.74
C SER A 65 2.41 -6.62 8.86
N LEU A 66 2.92 -5.60 8.18
CA LEU A 66 4.12 -5.73 7.36
C LEU A 66 5.37 -5.98 8.21
N ALA A 67 5.52 -5.26 9.33
CA ALA A 67 6.61 -5.48 10.27
C ALA A 67 6.55 -6.87 10.91
N ALA A 68 5.35 -7.33 11.28
CA ALA A 68 5.14 -8.69 11.79
C ALA A 68 5.48 -9.74 10.73
N ALA A 69 5.06 -9.55 9.48
CA ALA A 69 5.33 -10.48 8.40
C ALA A 69 6.84 -10.53 8.06
N TYR A 70 7.53 -9.38 8.04
CA TYR A 70 9.00 -9.34 7.87
C TYR A 70 9.78 -9.94 9.04
N ARG A 71 9.21 -10.00 10.24
CA ARG A 71 9.85 -10.64 11.40
C ARG A 71 9.72 -12.16 11.39
N HIS A 72 8.69 -12.71 10.76
CA HIS A 72 8.36 -14.15 10.83
C HIS A 72 8.44 -14.88 9.48
N GLY A 73 8.65 -14.18 8.37
CA GLY A 73 8.72 -14.79 7.04
C GLY A 73 9.83 -14.20 6.18
N ASP A 74 10.31 -15.00 5.23
CA ASP A 74 11.37 -14.59 4.32
C ASP A 74 10.96 -13.40 3.46
N LEU A 75 11.84 -12.41 3.37
CA LEU A 75 11.58 -11.15 2.68
C LEU A 75 11.16 -11.38 1.21
N SER A 76 11.70 -12.43 0.59
CA SER A 76 11.43 -12.84 -0.79
C SER A 76 10.00 -13.35 -1.02
N PHE A 77 9.34 -13.86 0.01
CA PHE A 77 7.99 -14.40 -0.04
C PHE A 77 6.94 -13.41 0.49
N VAL A 78 7.27 -12.71 1.57
CA VAL A 78 6.36 -11.76 2.22
C VAL A 78 6.15 -10.51 1.35
N TYR A 79 7.22 -9.98 0.75
CA TYR A 79 7.14 -8.73 -0.01
C TYR A 79 6.18 -8.82 -1.20
N PRO A 80 6.22 -9.89 -2.03
CA PRO A 80 5.35 -10.00 -3.18
C PRO A 80 3.87 -10.25 -2.80
N ILE A 81 3.60 -10.99 -1.71
CA ILE A 81 2.23 -11.18 -1.20
C ILE A 81 1.67 -9.88 -0.63
N ALA A 82 2.42 -9.20 0.24
CA ALA A 82 1.96 -7.95 0.86
C ALA A 82 1.65 -6.87 -0.19
N ARG A 83 2.43 -6.80 -1.28
CA ARG A 83 2.21 -5.86 -2.39
C ARG A 83 1.16 -6.34 -3.37
N GLY A 84 1.09 -7.63 -3.68
CA GLY A 84 0.15 -8.21 -4.64
C GLY A 84 -1.28 -8.31 -4.10
N ALA A 85 -1.43 -8.62 -2.81
CA ALA A 85 -2.73 -8.69 -2.15
C ALA A 85 -3.48 -7.36 -2.25
N ALA A 86 -2.79 -6.24 -2.05
CA ALA A 86 -3.38 -4.90 -2.18
C ALA A 86 -3.97 -4.64 -3.58
N LEU A 87 -3.34 -5.15 -4.65
CA LEU A 87 -3.86 -4.99 -6.02
C LEU A 87 -5.17 -5.75 -6.27
N ALA A 88 -5.35 -6.92 -5.63
CA ALA A 88 -6.59 -7.69 -5.76
C ALA A 88 -7.67 -7.18 -4.79
N MET A 89 -7.29 -6.78 -3.58
CA MET A 89 -8.22 -6.33 -2.54
C MET A 89 -8.87 -5.00 -2.88
N LEU A 90 -8.15 -4.07 -3.51
CA LEU A 90 -8.65 -2.73 -3.80
C LEU A 90 -9.88 -2.72 -4.75
N PRO A 91 -9.86 -3.37 -5.93
CA PRO A 91 -11.04 -3.44 -6.79
C PRO A 91 -12.20 -4.25 -6.18
N ALA A 92 -11.90 -5.30 -5.40
CA ALA A 92 -12.94 -6.02 -4.66
C ALA A 92 -13.62 -5.13 -3.61
N PHE A 93 -12.84 -4.30 -2.92
CA PHE A 93 -13.36 -3.31 -1.98
C PHE A 93 -14.21 -2.24 -2.68
N GLY A 94 -13.76 -1.72 -3.82
CA GLY A 94 -14.52 -0.77 -4.64
C GLY A 94 -15.88 -1.32 -5.09
N TRP A 95 -15.92 -2.59 -5.48
CA TRP A 95 -17.16 -3.26 -5.85
C TRP A 95 -18.14 -3.41 -4.67
N ILE A 96 -17.64 -3.92 -3.53
CA ILE A 96 -18.47 -4.28 -2.38
C ILE A 96 -18.96 -3.03 -1.64
N PHE A 97 -18.08 -2.06 -1.42
CA PHE A 97 -18.35 -0.93 -0.52
C PHE A 97 -18.66 0.38 -1.25
N LEU A 98 -18.10 0.60 -2.44
CA LEU A 98 -18.31 1.83 -3.22
C LEU A 98 -19.35 1.65 -4.34
N GLY A 99 -19.83 0.42 -4.57
CA GLY A 99 -20.81 0.12 -5.62
C GLY A 99 -20.25 0.27 -7.05
N GLU A 100 -18.93 0.23 -7.21
CA GLU A 100 -18.29 0.33 -8.51
C GLU A 100 -18.68 -0.84 -9.41
N ARG A 101 -19.04 -0.59 -10.67
CA ARG A 101 -19.39 -1.67 -11.59
C ARG A 101 -18.12 -2.30 -12.17
N LEU A 102 -17.82 -3.54 -11.80
CA LEU A 102 -16.81 -4.32 -12.51
C LEU A 102 -17.33 -4.69 -13.90
N THR A 103 -16.67 -4.15 -14.92
CA THR A 103 -16.84 -4.64 -16.28
C THR A 103 -16.10 -5.96 -16.45
N VAL A 104 -16.50 -6.76 -17.44
CA VAL A 104 -15.79 -7.99 -17.82
C VAL A 104 -14.32 -7.69 -18.13
N THR A 105 -14.02 -6.55 -18.77
CA THR A 105 -12.66 -6.09 -19.05
C THR A 105 -11.87 -5.82 -17.78
N SER A 106 -12.47 -5.18 -16.78
CA SER A 106 -11.84 -4.94 -15.47
C SER A 106 -11.52 -6.24 -14.75
N ALA A 107 -12.44 -7.21 -14.77
CA ALA A 107 -12.22 -8.52 -14.18
C ALA A 107 -11.07 -9.28 -14.86
N LEU A 108 -11.03 -9.28 -16.20
CA LEU A 108 -9.93 -9.87 -16.96
C LEU A 108 -8.59 -9.20 -16.68
N ALA A 109 -8.55 -7.87 -16.58
CA ALA A 109 -7.35 -7.13 -16.22
C ALA A 109 -6.82 -7.53 -14.84
N ILE A 110 -7.71 -7.67 -13.84
CA ILE A 110 -7.34 -8.12 -12.49
C ILE A 110 -6.75 -9.53 -12.56
N VAL A 111 -7.38 -10.46 -13.27
CA VAL A 111 -6.88 -11.84 -13.42
C VAL A 111 -5.50 -11.87 -14.07
N VAL A 112 -5.28 -11.10 -15.15
CA VAL A 112 -3.98 -11.02 -15.83
C VAL A 112 -2.90 -10.46 -14.91
N ILE A 113 -3.20 -9.41 -14.14
CA ILE A 113 -2.26 -8.82 -13.18
C ILE A 113 -1.92 -9.82 -12.08
N VAL A 114 -2.92 -10.46 -11.49
CA VAL A 114 -2.72 -11.46 -10.42
C VAL A 114 -1.90 -12.65 -10.95
N ALA A 115 -2.20 -13.15 -12.15
CA ALA A 115 -1.45 -14.22 -12.78
C ALA A 115 0.01 -13.82 -13.04
N GLY A 116 0.26 -12.62 -13.56
CA GLY A 116 1.62 -12.11 -13.76
C GLY A 116 2.42 -12.01 -12.46
N ILE A 117 1.77 -11.57 -11.37
CA ILE A 117 2.38 -11.53 -10.03
C ILE A 117 2.74 -12.93 -9.54
N VAL A 118 1.84 -13.91 -9.69
CA VAL A 118 2.11 -15.31 -9.30
C VAL A 118 3.25 -15.89 -10.12
N VAL A 119 3.26 -15.68 -11.44
CA VAL A 119 4.33 -16.19 -12.34
C VAL A 119 5.69 -15.62 -11.97
N LEU A 120 5.78 -14.33 -11.66
CA LEU A 120 7.02 -13.70 -11.19
C LEU A 120 7.49 -14.23 -9.82
N GLN A 121 6.57 -14.75 -9.00
CA GLN A 121 6.85 -15.31 -7.68
C GLN A 121 7.15 -16.81 -7.68
N LEU A 122 6.75 -17.56 -8.71
CA LEU A 122 6.98 -19.00 -8.80
C LEU A 122 8.44 -19.41 -8.50
N PRO A 123 9.48 -18.76 -9.07
CA PRO A 123 10.87 -19.12 -8.78
C PRO A 123 11.30 -18.86 -7.33
N ALA A 124 10.66 -17.92 -6.62
CA ALA A 124 10.91 -17.66 -5.20
C ALA A 124 10.20 -18.71 -4.33
N LEU A 125 8.96 -19.07 -4.68
CA LEU A 125 8.18 -20.14 -4.04
C LEU A 125 8.85 -21.52 -4.13
N THR A 126 9.47 -21.84 -5.28
CA THR A 126 10.15 -23.14 -5.47
C THR A 126 11.48 -23.24 -4.72
N ARG A 127 12.13 -22.10 -4.39
CA ARG A 127 13.44 -22.09 -3.71
C ARG A 127 13.36 -22.24 -2.20
N ASP A 128 12.30 -21.71 -1.58
CA ASP A 128 12.08 -21.83 -0.12
C ASP A 128 11.39 -23.15 0.27
N GLY A 129 10.77 -23.86 -0.67
CA GLY A 129 10.18 -25.19 -0.43
C GLY A 129 11.17 -26.37 -0.45
N LEU A 130 12.47 -26.12 -0.65
CA LEU A 130 13.52 -27.15 -0.78
C LEU A 130 14.66 -27.01 0.24
N ARG A 131 14.46 -26.28 1.34
CA ARG A 131 15.42 -26.22 2.46
C ARG A 131 14.74 -26.38 3.80
#